data_AF-A0A378IFU9-F1
#
_entry.id   AF-A0A378IFU9-F1
#
_cell.length_a   1.000
_cell.length_b   1.000
_cell.length_c   1.000
_cell.angle_alpha   90.00
_cell.angle_beta   90.00
_cell.angle_gamma   90.00
#
_symmetry.space_group_name_H-M   'P 1'
#
loop_
_entity.id
_entity.type
_entity.pdbx_description
1 polymer ?
#
loop_
_entity_poly.entity_id
_entity_poly.type
_entity_poly.pdbx_seq_one_letter_code
_entity_poly.pdbx_strand_id
1 'polypeptide(L)'
;MPKSSNTTPAYNALFQEHTAPTIGKNKRTIVDTGQSCHVFAIVSAPNWETRDAVNKKYETIGTEKAMRRLQLQINHDLDEEDKKREDPRYVIQPYPRLTPEEIREERMFNMGEILKLRTEETVLPVENMFLCGGFRRDDLVPEHMWIEDHTNNRSYDTFINRGGIAVVNKVGKEGLSFKPGCEGSSFKGNEIGRIKVDGYTYGQLIAIAAGAEDKEKPFPDSIANTPQVLMAIETVKLVNEALAKIPGPVFTKKEAAILKKVGEDQKSKGTDKERNEVITNLTGDDKDNFESAMAKYAEVGRQQREAALAIVGTSFHPFVKLSQELNAIKPDQIATQITKAISIEEATRLKTDSLEELRKLEEKKGTLPNEEFKEKFQQKIDEARIKIESAFATKEREPLDALIRELNDIKPEDINKFGTLKGAHEKYEEILNKIVDVEEKQNTLPDKFHGELQEKIETLKQQAGSQLDAKIKVREMVEQIRSAATNYLEWSKNNASGFRFSFLSHGSYGREQAQKLLDMINNQDTPMANILKVANETVNTSGTNKNSFSRYLHDALHDKKEEKIVGEASLAQKFKDYKNELNKQLSTEIEKEVKNTEIRM
;
A
#
# COMPACT_ATOMS: atom_id res chain seq x y z
N MET A 1 16.38 -22.31 -37.05
CA MET A 1 14.90 -22.38 -37.04
C MET A 1 14.45 -22.65 -35.61
N PRO A 2 13.32 -22.10 -35.14
CA PRO A 2 12.77 -22.44 -33.81
C PRO A 2 12.46 -23.94 -33.71
N LYS A 3 12.76 -24.55 -32.57
CA LYS A 3 12.62 -26.01 -32.34
C LYS A 3 11.16 -26.47 -32.35
N SER A 4 10.22 -25.58 -32.00
CA SER A 4 8.78 -25.83 -32.01
C SER A 4 8.02 -24.53 -32.32
N SER A 5 6.73 -24.66 -32.67
CA SER A 5 5.79 -23.53 -32.72
C SER A 5 5.58 -22.84 -31.37
N ASN A 6 5.92 -23.52 -30.28
CA ASN A 6 5.73 -23.04 -28.92
C ASN A 6 6.90 -22.18 -28.44
N THR A 7 8.00 -22.12 -29.20
CA THR A 7 9.22 -21.42 -28.76
C THR A 7 9.23 -19.96 -29.16
N THR A 8 9.49 -19.07 -28.19
CA THR A 8 9.65 -17.64 -28.45
C THR A 8 11.10 -17.30 -28.86
N PRO A 9 11.32 -16.18 -29.58
CA PRO A 9 12.65 -15.69 -29.89
C PRO A 9 13.52 -15.49 -28.64
N ALA A 10 12.98 -14.85 -27.60
CA ALA A 10 13.69 -14.67 -26.32
C ALA A 10 14.08 -15.99 -25.67
N TYR A 11 13.19 -17.00 -25.62
CA TYR A 11 13.52 -18.30 -25.02
C TYR A 11 14.61 -19.03 -25.82
N ASN A 12 14.55 -18.95 -27.16
CA ASN A 12 15.61 -19.49 -28.01
C ASN A 12 16.96 -18.81 -27.72
N ALA A 13 16.98 -17.48 -27.71
CA ALA A 13 18.21 -16.72 -27.51
C ALA A 13 18.82 -16.89 -26.12
N LEU A 14 18.02 -17.20 -25.09
CA LEU A 14 18.53 -17.32 -23.72
C LEU A 14 18.81 -18.77 -23.30
N PHE A 15 17.98 -19.71 -23.73
CA PHE A 15 17.95 -21.06 -23.16
C PHE A 15 18.16 -22.17 -24.18
N GLN A 16 18.38 -21.81 -25.45
CA GLN A 16 18.88 -22.74 -26.45
C GLN A 16 20.31 -22.35 -26.81
N GLU A 17 21.16 -23.34 -26.93
CA GLU A 17 22.45 -23.14 -27.54
C GLU A 17 22.27 -22.85 -29.06
N HIS A 18 23.33 -22.66 -29.84
CA HIS A 18 23.24 -23.01 -31.28
C HIS A 18 24.49 -23.77 -31.64
N THR A 19 24.48 -25.08 -31.38
CA THR A 19 25.32 -26.00 -32.13
C THR A 19 24.72 -26.22 -33.52
N ALA A 20 25.58 -26.45 -34.52
CA ALA A 20 25.13 -26.85 -35.85
C ALA A 20 24.23 -28.10 -35.71
N PRO A 21 23.03 -28.14 -36.32
CA PRO A 21 22.12 -29.25 -36.18
C PRO A 21 22.78 -30.55 -36.65
N THR A 22 22.88 -31.52 -35.76
CA THR A 22 22.98 -32.93 -36.12
C THR A 22 21.64 -33.59 -35.80
N ILE A 23 21.36 -34.84 -36.13
CA ILE A 23 20.05 -35.45 -35.85
C ILE A 23 20.27 -36.81 -35.19
N GLY A 24 19.59 -37.04 -34.07
CA GLY A 24 19.79 -38.18 -33.20
C GLY A 24 18.83 -39.32 -33.53
N LYS A 25 19.08 -40.50 -32.96
CA LYS A 25 18.47 -41.79 -33.34
C LYS A 25 16.93 -41.93 -33.19
N ASN A 26 16.16 -40.92 -32.73
CA ASN A 26 14.80 -41.11 -32.17
C ASN A 26 13.68 -40.15 -32.65
N LYS A 27 13.60 -39.77 -33.93
CA LYS A 27 12.64 -38.75 -34.43
C LYS A 27 12.85 -37.35 -33.86
N ARG A 28 14.10 -37.02 -33.52
CA ARG A 28 14.50 -35.71 -33.01
C ARG A 28 15.79 -35.28 -33.68
N THR A 29 15.70 -34.18 -34.40
CA THR A 29 16.84 -33.32 -34.69
C THR A 29 17.64 -33.16 -33.38
N ILE A 30 18.94 -33.46 -33.35
CA ILE A 30 19.90 -32.88 -32.40
C ILE A 30 20.12 -31.45 -32.94
N VAL A 31 19.03 -30.71 -33.01
CA VAL A 31 19.13 -29.28 -32.76
C VAL A 31 19.48 -29.25 -31.31
N ASP A 32 20.73 -28.89 -31.05
CA ASP A 32 21.09 -27.96 -30.01
C ASP A 32 20.57 -28.28 -28.60
N THR A 33 21.43 -28.48 -27.60
CA THR A 33 20.92 -28.84 -26.28
C THR A 33 20.14 -27.67 -25.68
N GLY A 34 18.81 -27.75 -25.74
CA GLY A 34 17.95 -26.80 -25.04
C GLY A 34 18.21 -26.89 -23.54
N GLN A 35 17.58 -26.03 -22.77
CA GLN A 35 17.60 -26.18 -21.32
C GLN A 35 17.08 -27.57 -20.91
N SER A 36 17.92 -28.34 -20.23
CA SER A 36 17.53 -29.62 -19.65
C SER A 36 16.58 -29.42 -18.47
N CYS A 37 15.77 -30.43 -18.16
CA CYS A 37 14.77 -30.37 -17.10
C CYS A 37 15.40 -30.09 -15.73
N HIS A 38 16.55 -30.70 -15.42
CA HIS A 38 17.29 -30.46 -14.19
C HIS A 38 17.95 -29.08 -14.17
N VAL A 39 18.53 -28.59 -15.28
CA VAL A 39 19.07 -27.22 -15.33
C VAL A 39 17.95 -26.20 -15.08
N PHE A 40 16.77 -26.41 -15.65
CA PHE A 40 15.61 -25.56 -15.36
C PHE A 40 15.19 -25.60 -13.89
N ALA A 41 15.00 -26.81 -13.36
CA ALA A 41 14.50 -26.99 -12.01
C ALA A 41 15.49 -26.49 -10.93
N ILE A 42 16.80 -26.51 -11.20
CA ILE A 42 17.85 -26.15 -10.24
C ILE A 42 18.26 -24.67 -10.34
N VAL A 43 18.64 -24.17 -11.52
CA VAL A 43 19.27 -22.83 -11.67
C VAL A 43 18.64 -21.94 -12.74
N SER A 44 18.19 -22.52 -13.85
CA SER A 44 17.78 -21.80 -15.05
C SER A 44 18.72 -20.69 -15.52
N ALA A 45 20.03 -20.94 -15.50
CA ALA A 45 21.02 -19.95 -15.93
C ALA A 45 20.89 -19.64 -17.44
N PRO A 46 20.87 -18.36 -17.85
CA PRO A 46 20.86 -17.97 -19.26
C PRO A 46 22.22 -18.18 -19.95
N ASN A 47 23.33 -18.10 -19.20
CA ASN A 47 24.66 -18.37 -19.74
C ASN A 47 24.89 -19.88 -19.95
N TRP A 48 25.77 -20.25 -20.90
CA TRP A 48 26.00 -21.66 -21.23
C TRP A 48 26.91 -22.35 -20.22
N GLU A 49 27.96 -21.67 -19.77
CA GLU A 49 29.01 -22.21 -18.92
C GLU A 49 28.45 -22.74 -17.60
N THR A 50 27.47 -22.04 -17.02
CA THR A 50 26.79 -22.48 -15.80
C THR A 50 25.92 -23.71 -16.08
N ARG A 51 25.21 -23.75 -17.22
CA ARG A 51 24.37 -24.89 -17.59
C ARG A 51 25.20 -26.15 -17.82
N ASP A 52 26.33 -26.03 -18.55
CA ASP A 52 27.28 -27.13 -18.77
C ASP A 52 27.90 -27.62 -17.45
N ALA A 53 28.29 -26.70 -16.57
CA ALA A 53 28.83 -27.06 -15.26
C ALA A 53 27.80 -27.81 -14.39
N VAL A 54 26.54 -27.38 -14.39
CA VAL A 54 25.46 -28.07 -13.68
C VAL A 54 25.18 -29.43 -14.30
N ASN A 55 25.12 -29.54 -15.63
CA ASN A 55 24.94 -30.82 -16.33
C ASN A 55 26.04 -31.83 -15.97
N LYS A 56 27.32 -31.43 -16.08
CA LYS A 56 28.45 -32.32 -15.77
C LYS A 56 28.46 -32.78 -14.31
N LYS A 57 28.10 -31.90 -13.36
CA LYS A 57 27.99 -32.27 -11.95
C LYS A 57 26.78 -33.17 -11.68
N TYR A 58 25.67 -32.95 -12.37
CA TYR A 58 24.48 -33.79 -12.25
C TYR A 58 24.76 -35.24 -12.69
N GLU A 59 25.48 -35.43 -13.81
CA GLU A 59 25.84 -36.75 -14.35
C GLU A 59 26.71 -37.61 -13.41
N THR A 60 27.39 -37.01 -12.43
CA THR A 60 28.24 -37.75 -11.49
C THR A 60 27.52 -38.12 -10.19
N ILE A 61 26.34 -37.56 -9.92
CA ILE A 61 25.57 -37.86 -8.70
C ILE A 61 25.11 -39.30 -8.73
N GLY A 62 25.35 -40.03 -7.63
CA GLY A 62 24.97 -41.44 -7.49
C GLY A 62 25.87 -42.43 -8.25
N THR A 63 26.72 -41.95 -9.18
CA THR A 63 27.55 -42.81 -10.05
C THR A 63 28.54 -43.66 -9.26
N GLU A 64 29.23 -43.10 -8.27
CA GLU A 64 30.18 -43.86 -7.44
C GLU A 64 29.49 -45.02 -6.69
N LYS A 65 28.32 -44.75 -6.09
CA LYS A 65 27.56 -45.74 -5.34
C LYS A 65 26.95 -46.81 -6.27
N ALA A 66 26.50 -46.41 -7.46
CA ALA A 66 26.04 -47.33 -8.51
C ALA A 66 27.17 -48.26 -8.97
N MET A 67 28.36 -47.73 -9.24
CA MET A 67 29.53 -48.53 -9.62
C MET A 67 29.94 -49.50 -8.51
N ARG A 68 29.91 -49.06 -7.24
CA ARG A 68 30.20 -49.93 -6.09
C ARG A 68 29.21 -51.09 -5.98
N ARG A 69 27.92 -50.84 -6.20
CA ARG A 69 26.90 -51.91 -6.21
C ARG A 69 27.09 -52.88 -7.36
N LEU A 70 27.39 -52.38 -8.55
CA LEU A 70 27.68 -53.23 -9.70
C LEU A 70 28.87 -54.16 -9.42
N GLN A 71 29.93 -53.64 -8.80
CA GLN A 71 31.08 -54.46 -8.40
C GLN A 71 30.70 -55.52 -7.35
N LEU A 72 29.91 -55.16 -6.34
CA LEU A 72 29.43 -56.10 -5.33
C LEU A 72 28.54 -57.19 -5.94
N GLN A 73 27.68 -56.83 -6.89
CA GLN A 73 26.84 -57.76 -7.61
C GLN A 73 27.69 -58.73 -8.44
N ILE A 74 28.68 -58.23 -9.20
CA ILE A 74 29.59 -59.08 -9.98
C ILE A 74 30.32 -60.07 -9.06
N ASN A 75 30.86 -59.60 -7.93
CA ASN A 75 31.56 -60.47 -6.98
C ASN A 75 30.63 -61.55 -6.41
N HIS A 76 29.41 -61.17 -6.03
CA HIS A 76 28.40 -62.11 -5.55
C HIS A 76 28.04 -63.15 -6.60
N ASP A 77 27.79 -62.74 -7.84
CA ASP A 77 27.41 -63.66 -8.92
C ASP A 77 28.53 -64.66 -9.22
N LEU A 78 29.80 -64.23 -9.14
CA LEU A 78 30.96 -65.13 -9.23
C LEU A 78 31.03 -66.13 -8.07
N ASP A 79 30.85 -65.66 -6.83
CA ASP A 79 30.86 -66.51 -5.63
C ASP A 79 29.74 -67.57 -5.68
N GLU A 80 28.57 -67.20 -6.18
CA GLU A 80 27.42 -68.10 -6.34
C GLU A 80 27.63 -69.13 -7.46
N GLU A 81 28.27 -68.75 -8.56
CA GLU A 81 28.69 -69.68 -9.61
C GLU A 81 29.71 -70.69 -9.10
N ASP A 82 30.68 -70.27 -8.29
CA ASP A 82 31.68 -71.16 -7.72
C ASP A 82 31.02 -72.21 -6.79
N LYS A 83 30.08 -71.79 -5.93
CA LYS A 83 29.26 -72.73 -5.12
C LYS A 83 28.49 -73.74 -5.98
N LYS A 84 27.96 -73.31 -7.13
CA LYS A 84 27.25 -74.18 -8.08
C LYS A 84 28.19 -75.18 -8.78
N ARG A 85 29.44 -74.79 -9.04
CA ARG A 85 30.47 -75.69 -9.60
C ARG A 85 30.89 -76.74 -8.56
N GLU A 86 30.96 -76.37 -7.28
CA GLU A 86 31.31 -77.27 -6.18
C GLU A 86 30.16 -78.25 -5.81
N ASP A 87 28.91 -77.78 -5.79
CA ASP A 87 27.72 -78.63 -5.62
C ASP A 87 26.74 -78.42 -6.79
N PRO A 88 26.67 -79.36 -7.76
CA PRO A 88 25.75 -79.29 -8.87
C PRO A 88 24.26 -79.21 -8.47
N ARG A 89 23.89 -79.58 -7.24
CA ARG A 89 22.52 -79.46 -6.71
C ARG A 89 22.22 -78.09 -6.08
N TYR A 90 23.24 -77.27 -5.85
CA TYR A 90 23.08 -75.91 -5.32
C TYR A 90 22.20 -75.06 -6.24
N VAL A 91 21.43 -74.14 -5.67
CA VAL A 91 20.63 -73.18 -6.44
C VAL A 91 21.22 -71.81 -6.20
N ILE A 92 21.70 -71.18 -7.28
CA ILE A 92 22.26 -69.83 -7.27
C ILE A 92 21.24 -68.88 -6.63
N GLN A 93 21.68 -68.17 -5.60
CA GLN A 93 20.90 -67.11 -5.00
C GLN A 93 21.09 -65.82 -5.82
N PRO A 94 20.04 -65.01 -5.99
CA PRO A 94 20.17 -63.71 -6.64
C PRO A 94 20.81 -62.70 -5.69
N TYR A 95 21.55 -61.73 -6.24
CA TYR A 95 22.05 -60.60 -5.45
C TYR A 95 20.90 -59.88 -4.72
N PRO A 96 21.06 -59.54 -3.42
CA PRO A 96 20.01 -58.91 -2.64
C PRO A 96 19.50 -57.62 -3.28
N ARG A 97 18.18 -57.54 -3.51
CA ARG A 97 17.53 -56.30 -3.96
C ARG A 97 17.40 -55.33 -2.80
N LEU A 98 17.52 -54.05 -3.10
CA LEU A 98 17.22 -53.00 -2.13
C LEU A 98 15.75 -53.07 -1.73
N THR A 99 15.50 -52.85 -0.45
CA THR A 99 14.15 -52.64 0.09
C THR A 99 13.57 -51.32 -0.41
N PRO A 100 12.23 -51.18 -0.46
CA PRO A 100 11.58 -49.92 -0.81
C PRO A 100 12.06 -48.74 0.05
N GLU A 101 12.34 -48.98 1.32
CA GLU A 101 12.87 -48.01 2.28
C GLU A 101 14.28 -47.55 1.89
N GLU A 102 15.21 -48.47 1.61
CA GLU A 102 16.57 -48.14 1.16
C GLU A 102 16.57 -47.38 -0.17
N ILE A 103 15.69 -47.76 -1.10
CA ILE A 103 15.50 -47.04 -2.37
C ILE A 103 15.05 -45.61 -2.08
N ARG A 104 14.05 -45.42 -1.22
CA ARG A 104 13.53 -44.09 -0.88
C ARG A 104 14.58 -43.21 -0.22
N GLU A 105 15.30 -43.73 0.78
CA GLU A 105 16.35 -43.00 1.48
C GLU A 105 17.44 -42.54 0.51
N GLU A 106 17.86 -43.41 -0.40
CA GLU A 106 18.89 -43.04 -1.37
C GLU A 106 18.40 -42.05 -2.42
N ARG A 107 17.18 -42.20 -2.91
CA ARG A 107 16.56 -41.21 -3.82
C ARG A 107 16.54 -39.83 -3.17
N MET A 108 16.14 -39.75 -1.90
CA MET A 108 16.10 -38.48 -1.17
C MET A 108 17.50 -37.94 -0.89
N PHE A 109 18.47 -38.79 -0.59
CA PHE A 109 19.88 -38.40 -0.49
C PHE A 109 20.39 -37.78 -1.80
N ASN A 110 20.17 -38.46 -2.94
CA ASN A 110 20.59 -37.97 -4.26
C ASN A 110 19.86 -36.68 -4.64
N MET A 111 18.57 -36.54 -4.34
CA MET A 111 17.86 -35.26 -4.49
C MET A 111 18.49 -34.15 -3.66
N GLY A 112 18.98 -34.46 -2.45
CA GLY A 112 19.69 -33.52 -1.59
C GLY A 112 21.02 -33.07 -2.19
N GLU A 113 21.80 -34.00 -2.76
CA GLU A 113 23.02 -33.67 -3.51
C GLU A 113 22.72 -32.82 -4.75
N ILE A 114 21.61 -33.10 -5.44
CA ILE A 114 21.17 -32.32 -6.60
C ILE A 114 20.79 -30.90 -6.17
N LEU A 115 20.10 -30.72 -5.03
CA LEU A 115 19.74 -29.39 -4.53
C LEU A 115 21.00 -28.53 -4.26
N LYS A 116 22.11 -29.12 -3.82
CA LYS A 116 23.38 -28.39 -3.62
C LYS A 116 23.95 -27.79 -4.92
N LEU A 117 23.50 -28.24 -6.08
CA LEU A 117 23.87 -27.65 -7.37
C LEU A 117 23.16 -26.32 -7.63
N ARG A 118 22.14 -25.95 -6.83
CA ARG A 118 21.47 -24.66 -6.91
C ARG A 118 22.38 -23.58 -6.32
N THR A 119 23.07 -22.86 -7.20
CA THR A 119 23.96 -21.74 -6.84
C THR A 119 23.27 -20.38 -6.92
N GLU A 120 22.13 -20.29 -7.61
CA GLU A 120 21.38 -19.04 -7.79
C GLU A 120 20.52 -18.72 -6.56
N GLU A 121 20.49 -17.44 -6.19
CA GLU A 121 19.71 -16.98 -5.06
C GLU A 121 18.19 -17.04 -5.32
N THR A 122 17.42 -17.19 -4.24
CA THR A 122 15.96 -17.10 -4.29
C THR A 122 15.55 -15.64 -4.33
N VAL A 123 14.76 -15.27 -5.32
CA VAL A 123 14.47 -13.86 -5.63
C VAL A 123 13.02 -13.50 -5.34
N LEU A 124 12.15 -14.50 -5.49
CA LEU A 124 10.75 -14.48 -5.13
C LEU A 124 10.49 -15.64 -4.16
N PRO A 125 10.48 -15.37 -2.84
CA PRO A 125 10.18 -16.38 -1.84
C PRO A 125 8.78 -16.97 -2.00
N VAL A 126 8.65 -18.28 -1.80
CA VAL A 126 7.39 -19.00 -1.83
C VAL A 126 7.37 -20.00 -0.68
N GLU A 127 6.31 -19.98 0.12
CA GLU A 127 6.26 -20.75 1.36
C GLU A 127 6.39 -22.26 1.15
N ASN A 128 5.71 -22.80 0.14
CA ASN A 128 5.66 -24.24 -0.14
C ASN A 128 6.01 -24.51 -1.61
N MET A 129 7.29 -24.36 -1.93
CA MET A 129 7.83 -24.72 -3.25
C MET A 129 8.75 -25.94 -3.14
N PHE A 130 8.71 -26.83 -4.15
CA PHE A 130 9.46 -28.08 -4.14
C PHE A 130 10.21 -28.30 -5.46
N LEU A 131 11.48 -28.71 -5.33
CA LEU A 131 12.25 -29.35 -6.38
C LEU A 131 11.84 -30.82 -6.45
N CYS A 132 11.35 -31.25 -7.60
CA CYS A 132 10.80 -32.59 -7.78
C CYS A 132 11.67 -33.41 -8.74
N GLY A 133 11.85 -34.68 -8.40
CA GLY A 133 12.53 -35.67 -9.23
C GLY A 133 11.63 -36.87 -9.48
N GLY A 134 11.51 -37.26 -10.74
CA GLY A 134 10.81 -38.46 -11.18
C GLY A 134 11.81 -39.59 -11.39
N PHE A 135 11.54 -40.73 -10.77
CA PHE A 135 12.35 -41.94 -10.83
C PHE A 135 11.53 -43.03 -11.52
N ARG A 136 12.08 -43.74 -12.51
CA ARG A 136 11.40 -44.95 -13.01
C ARG A 136 12.11 -46.19 -12.51
N ARG A 137 11.34 -47.25 -12.30
CA ARG A 137 11.87 -48.56 -11.86
C ARG A 137 12.64 -48.40 -10.55
N ASP A 138 13.73 -49.13 -10.38
CA ASP A 138 14.61 -49.09 -9.20
C ASP A 138 15.73 -48.04 -9.36
N ASP A 139 15.59 -47.07 -10.26
CA ASP A 139 16.59 -46.01 -10.46
C ASP A 139 16.68 -45.13 -9.22
N LEU A 140 17.91 -44.72 -8.88
CA LEU A 140 18.24 -44.03 -7.64
C LEU A 140 18.53 -42.53 -7.86
N VAL A 141 18.73 -42.13 -9.12
CA VAL A 141 18.91 -40.75 -9.57
C VAL A 141 17.71 -40.41 -10.47
N PRO A 142 17.10 -39.21 -10.37
CA PRO A 142 15.90 -38.92 -11.14
C PRO A 142 16.21 -38.88 -12.64
N GLU A 143 15.32 -39.44 -13.44
CA GLU A 143 15.39 -39.37 -14.91
C GLU A 143 14.82 -38.04 -15.44
N HIS A 144 13.98 -37.38 -14.64
CA HIS A 144 13.31 -36.15 -15.01
C HIS A 144 13.08 -35.26 -13.79
N MET A 145 13.10 -33.94 -13.99
CA MET A 145 12.96 -32.96 -12.90
C MET A 145 12.03 -31.81 -13.25
N TRP A 146 11.32 -31.29 -12.25
CA TRP A 146 10.41 -30.15 -12.38
C TRP A 146 10.30 -29.40 -11.05
N ILE A 147 9.59 -28.28 -11.04
CA ILE A 147 9.27 -27.53 -9.82
C ILE A 147 7.76 -27.53 -9.57
N GLU A 148 7.36 -27.66 -8.31
CA GLU A 148 5.98 -27.57 -7.85
C GLU A 148 5.85 -26.42 -6.84
N ASP A 149 5.01 -25.44 -7.16
CA ASP A 149 4.59 -24.37 -6.27
C ASP A 149 3.25 -24.77 -5.66
N HIS A 150 3.29 -25.35 -4.47
CA HIS A 150 2.11 -25.82 -3.74
C HIS A 150 1.33 -24.66 -3.13
N THR A 151 1.98 -23.54 -2.82
CA THR A 151 1.31 -22.32 -2.36
C THR A 151 0.33 -21.80 -3.43
N ASN A 152 0.75 -21.83 -4.70
CA ASN A 152 -0.03 -21.29 -5.82
C ASN A 152 -0.63 -22.36 -6.74
N ASN A 153 -0.55 -23.63 -6.35
CA ASN A 153 -1.06 -24.81 -7.08
C ASN A 153 -0.63 -24.86 -8.55
N ARG A 154 0.67 -24.68 -8.81
CA ARG A 154 1.25 -24.63 -10.16
C ARG A 154 2.48 -25.53 -10.26
N SER A 155 2.63 -26.25 -11.37
CA SER A 155 3.86 -26.98 -11.68
C SER A 155 4.44 -26.50 -13.00
N TYR A 156 5.77 -26.40 -13.04
CA TYR A 156 6.52 -26.00 -14.22
C TYR A 156 7.54 -27.06 -14.60
N ASP A 157 7.55 -27.41 -15.87
CA ASP A 157 8.34 -28.51 -16.41
C ASP A 157 8.92 -28.11 -17.78
N THR A 158 10.08 -28.64 -18.15
CA THR A 158 10.63 -28.48 -19.49
C THR A 158 11.34 -29.74 -19.95
N PHE A 159 11.59 -29.83 -21.25
CA PHE A 159 12.39 -30.91 -21.83
C PHE A 159 13.28 -30.35 -22.93
N ILE A 160 14.45 -30.94 -23.11
CA ILE A 160 15.50 -30.46 -24.04
C ILE A 160 15.00 -30.25 -25.48
N ASN A 161 13.92 -30.95 -25.86
CA ASN A 161 13.32 -30.93 -27.20
C ASN A 161 11.93 -30.29 -27.27
N ARG A 162 11.40 -29.74 -26.17
CA ARG A 162 10.05 -29.13 -26.14
C ARG A 162 10.08 -27.68 -26.63
N GLY A 163 11.18 -26.98 -26.39
CA GLY A 163 11.34 -25.59 -26.78
C GLY A 163 10.42 -24.63 -26.03
N GLY A 164 10.15 -24.89 -24.75
CA GLY A 164 9.33 -24.06 -23.87
C GLY A 164 9.15 -24.67 -22.48
N ILE A 165 8.41 -23.99 -21.62
CA ILE A 165 8.06 -24.40 -20.27
C ILE A 165 6.60 -24.85 -20.26
N ALA A 166 6.38 -26.14 -20.02
CA ALA A 166 5.06 -26.69 -19.80
C ALA A 166 4.50 -26.18 -18.46
N VAL A 167 3.30 -25.62 -18.50
CA VAL A 167 2.59 -25.10 -17.33
C VAL A 167 1.44 -26.03 -16.99
N VAL A 168 1.39 -26.50 -15.74
CA VAL A 168 0.34 -27.39 -15.25
C VAL A 168 -0.34 -26.75 -14.04
N ASN A 169 -1.66 -26.56 -14.13
CA ASN A 169 -2.50 -25.91 -13.09
C ASN A 169 -2.87 -26.85 -11.94
N LYS A 170 -1.90 -27.64 -11.48
CA LYS A 170 -2.00 -28.54 -10.33
C LYS A 170 -0.60 -28.93 -9.86
N VAL A 171 -0.50 -29.34 -8.60
CA VAL A 171 0.69 -30.00 -8.03
C VAL A 171 0.40 -31.46 -7.70
N GLY A 172 1.46 -32.27 -7.56
CA GLY A 172 1.33 -33.64 -7.09
C GLY A 172 1.01 -33.71 -5.60
N LYS A 173 0.33 -34.78 -5.19
CA LYS A 173 0.09 -35.08 -3.77
C LYS A 173 1.04 -36.19 -3.31
N GLU A 174 1.52 -36.09 -2.09
CA GLU A 174 2.43 -37.09 -1.52
C GLU A 174 1.83 -38.50 -1.61
N GLY A 175 2.65 -39.47 -2.05
CA GLY A 175 2.22 -40.86 -2.24
C GLY A 175 1.28 -41.13 -3.41
N LEU A 176 0.84 -40.11 -4.17
CA LEU A 176 -0.02 -40.29 -5.34
C LEU A 176 0.75 -40.08 -6.65
N SER A 177 0.31 -40.78 -7.69
CA SER A 177 0.87 -40.62 -9.03
C SER A 177 0.67 -39.20 -9.55
N PHE A 178 1.67 -38.66 -10.24
CA PHE A 178 1.62 -37.33 -10.84
C PHE A 178 2.22 -37.35 -12.24
N LYS A 179 1.60 -36.59 -13.15
CA LYS A 179 2.09 -36.40 -14.52
C LYS A 179 2.59 -34.98 -14.66
N PRO A 180 3.91 -34.75 -14.71
CA PRO A 180 4.46 -33.45 -15.02
C PRO A 180 4.23 -33.14 -16.52
N GLY A 181 4.34 -31.87 -16.91
CA GLY A 181 3.86 -31.38 -18.21
C GLY A 181 4.54 -31.97 -19.44
N CYS A 182 5.76 -32.48 -19.31
CA CYS A 182 6.58 -32.99 -20.42
C CYS A 182 6.49 -34.50 -20.64
N GLU A 183 6.05 -35.26 -19.64
CA GLU A 183 6.11 -36.72 -19.69
C GLU A 183 4.98 -37.37 -20.50
N GLY A 184 5.28 -38.52 -21.12
CA GLY A 184 4.28 -39.33 -21.81
C GLY A 184 3.31 -40.00 -20.83
N SER A 185 3.79 -40.37 -19.64
CA SER A 185 3.08 -41.12 -18.60
C SER A 185 3.30 -40.51 -17.22
N SER A 186 2.39 -40.79 -16.27
CA SER A 186 2.56 -40.38 -14.87
C SER A 186 3.67 -41.17 -14.18
N PHE A 187 4.43 -40.53 -13.31
CA PHE A 187 5.23 -41.22 -12.29
C PHE A 187 4.31 -41.71 -11.18
N LYS A 188 4.60 -42.88 -10.60
CA LYS A 188 3.89 -43.39 -9.41
C LYS A 188 4.24 -42.58 -8.16
N GLY A 189 3.43 -42.68 -7.12
CA GLY A 189 3.66 -41.91 -5.89
C GLY A 189 5.02 -42.20 -5.22
N ASN A 190 5.45 -43.45 -5.18
CA ASN A 190 6.76 -43.88 -4.64
C ASN A 190 7.93 -43.63 -5.61
N GLU A 191 7.64 -43.14 -6.80
CA GLU A 191 8.57 -42.80 -7.87
C GLU A 191 8.84 -41.28 -7.93
N ILE A 192 8.35 -40.50 -6.96
CA ILE A 192 8.53 -39.05 -6.91
C ILE A 192 9.24 -38.66 -5.61
N GLY A 193 10.38 -37.99 -5.75
CA GLY A 193 11.06 -37.31 -4.64
C GLY A 193 10.76 -35.82 -4.66
N ARG A 194 10.51 -35.22 -3.49
CA ARG A 194 10.28 -33.78 -3.32
C ARG A 194 11.20 -33.22 -2.25
N ILE A 195 11.95 -32.18 -2.60
CA ILE A 195 12.72 -31.41 -1.61
C ILE A 195 12.23 -29.98 -1.61
N LYS A 196 11.95 -29.46 -0.41
CA LYS A 196 11.50 -28.08 -0.23
C LYS A 196 12.60 -27.11 -0.66
N VAL A 197 12.21 -26.04 -1.35
CA VAL A 197 13.06 -24.92 -1.73
C VAL A 197 12.38 -23.60 -1.36
N ASP A 198 13.17 -22.54 -1.20
CA ASP A 198 12.66 -21.28 -0.63
C ASP A 198 11.84 -20.42 -1.59
N GLY A 199 11.83 -20.74 -2.89
CA GLY A 199 11.12 -19.97 -3.91
C GLY A 199 11.77 -20.02 -5.29
N TYR A 200 11.38 -19.09 -6.16
CA TYR A 200 11.87 -18.99 -7.54
C TYR A 200 13.23 -18.28 -7.61
N THR A 201 14.10 -18.78 -8.49
CA THR A 201 15.28 -18.04 -8.95
C THR A 201 14.90 -17.08 -10.09
N TYR A 202 15.71 -16.06 -10.34
CA TYR A 202 15.43 -15.13 -11.45
C TYR A 202 15.49 -15.82 -12.82
N GLY A 203 16.43 -16.76 -13.00
CA GLY A 203 16.52 -17.57 -14.20
C GLY A 203 15.22 -18.33 -14.47
N GLN A 204 14.59 -18.89 -13.43
CA GLN A 204 13.30 -19.58 -13.56
C GLN A 204 12.18 -18.64 -13.97
N LEU A 205 12.10 -17.44 -13.36
CA LEU A 205 11.12 -16.43 -13.74
C LEU A 205 11.29 -16.00 -15.19
N ILE A 206 12.53 -15.77 -15.66
CA ILE A 206 12.79 -15.44 -17.07
C ILE A 206 12.43 -16.62 -17.98
N ALA A 207 12.82 -17.84 -17.63
CA ALA A 207 12.52 -19.03 -18.43
C ALA A 207 11.01 -19.24 -18.58
N ILE A 208 10.24 -19.03 -17.51
CA ILE A 208 8.77 -19.08 -17.54
C ILE A 208 8.20 -17.92 -18.37
N ALA A 209 8.62 -16.68 -18.12
CA ALA A 209 8.14 -15.51 -18.85
C ALA A 209 8.44 -15.58 -20.36
N ALA A 210 9.60 -16.12 -20.72
CA ALA A 210 10.02 -16.28 -22.12
C ALA A 210 9.39 -17.51 -22.77
N GLY A 211 9.24 -18.61 -22.04
CA GLY A 211 9.01 -19.94 -22.62
C GLY A 211 7.70 -20.61 -22.27
N ALA A 212 6.87 -20.06 -21.38
CA ALA A 212 5.63 -20.70 -20.97
C ALA A 212 4.69 -20.98 -22.16
N GLU A 213 4.17 -22.21 -22.22
CA GLU A 213 3.20 -22.60 -23.24
C GLU A 213 1.83 -21.93 -23.03
N ASP A 214 1.45 -21.71 -21.77
CA ASP A 214 0.33 -20.84 -21.42
C ASP A 214 0.79 -19.37 -21.49
N LYS A 215 0.63 -18.76 -22.67
CA LYS A 215 1.03 -17.38 -22.93
C LYS A 215 0.15 -16.35 -22.24
N GLU A 216 -1.10 -16.70 -21.93
CA GLU A 216 -2.04 -15.79 -21.26
C GLU A 216 -1.80 -15.76 -19.75
N LYS A 217 -1.45 -16.91 -19.16
CA LYS A 217 -1.20 -17.04 -17.71
C LYS A 217 0.10 -17.80 -17.39
N PRO A 218 1.28 -17.26 -17.77
CA PRO A 218 2.56 -17.87 -17.46
C PRO A 218 2.80 -18.01 -15.94
N PHE A 219 2.28 -17.08 -15.15
CA PHE A 219 2.35 -17.08 -13.69
C PHE A 219 0.95 -17.17 -13.06
N PRO A 220 0.81 -17.75 -11.86
CA PRO A 220 -0.44 -17.71 -11.11
C PRO A 220 -0.75 -16.27 -10.66
N ASP A 221 -2.04 -15.94 -10.61
CA ASP A 221 -2.54 -14.57 -10.36
C ASP A 221 -2.02 -13.98 -9.04
N SER A 222 -1.75 -14.82 -8.04
CA SER A 222 -1.19 -14.45 -6.73
C SER A 222 0.23 -13.89 -6.78
N ILE A 223 1.04 -14.25 -7.77
CA ILE A 223 2.42 -13.75 -7.93
C ILE A 223 2.62 -12.92 -9.19
N ALA A 224 1.66 -12.92 -10.12
CA ALA A 224 1.76 -12.28 -11.42
C ALA A 224 2.12 -10.78 -11.34
N ASN A 225 1.62 -10.09 -10.31
CA ASN A 225 1.86 -8.66 -10.08
C ASN A 225 3.03 -8.38 -9.11
N THR A 226 3.79 -9.40 -8.72
CA THR A 226 4.98 -9.17 -7.91
C THR A 226 6.05 -8.45 -8.74
N PRO A 227 6.85 -7.55 -8.13
CA PRO A 227 7.90 -6.83 -8.84
C PRO A 227 8.87 -7.74 -9.61
N GLN A 228 9.18 -8.92 -9.07
CA GLN A 228 10.09 -9.90 -9.67
C GLN A 228 9.51 -10.50 -10.96
N VAL A 229 8.23 -10.84 -10.95
CA VAL A 229 7.54 -11.40 -12.13
C VAL A 229 7.36 -10.35 -13.21
N LEU A 230 6.85 -9.16 -12.85
CA LEU A 230 6.66 -8.06 -13.80
C LEU A 230 7.98 -7.68 -14.49
N MET A 231 9.09 -7.72 -13.74
CA MET A 231 10.41 -7.48 -14.29
C MET A 231 10.88 -8.61 -15.21
N ALA A 232 10.69 -9.87 -14.87
CA ALA A 232 11.03 -10.97 -15.78
C ALA A 232 10.27 -10.84 -17.11
N ILE A 233 8.99 -10.44 -17.07
CA ILE A 233 8.18 -10.15 -18.26
C ILE A 233 8.75 -8.97 -19.05
N GLU A 234 9.09 -7.86 -18.39
CA GLU A 234 9.66 -6.67 -19.06
C GLU A 234 11.05 -6.97 -19.66
N THR A 235 11.90 -7.70 -18.94
CA THR A 235 13.20 -8.14 -19.45
C THR A 235 13.04 -8.98 -20.72
N VAL A 236 12.08 -9.91 -20.75
CA VAL A 236 11.78 -10.71 -21.94
C VAL A 236 11.27 -9.84 -23.09
N LYS A 237 10.47 -8.80 -22.81
CA LYS A 237 10.03 -7.83 -23.81
C LYS A 237 11.22 -7.06 -24.41
N LEU A 238 12.12 -6.52 -23.59
CA LEU A 238 13.32 -5.83 -24.03
C LEU A 238 14.24 -6.74 -24.86
N VAL A 239 14.39 -8.01 -24.46
CA VAL A 239 15.11 -9.01 -25.25
C VAL A 239 14.47 -9.15 -26.63
N ASN A 240 13.15 -9.36 -26.71
CA ASN A 240 12.48 -9.48 -28.01
C ASN A 240 12.63 -8.23 -28.89
N GLU A 241 12.59 -7.02 -28.30
CA GLU A 241 12.83 -5.76 -29.02
C GLU A 241 14.25 -5.65 -29.57
N ALA A 242 15.25 -6.12 -28.81
CA ALA A 242 16.63 -6.15 -29.27
C ALA A 242 16.85 -7.22 -30.36
N LEU A 243 16.25 -8.40 -30.20
CA LEU A 243 16.31 -9.47 -31.20
C LEU A 243 15.69 -9.03 -32.54
N ALA A 244 14.63 -8.23 -32.51
CA ALA A 244 13.98 -7.70 -33.72
C ALA A 244 14.88 -6.75 -34.53
N LYS A 245 15.92 -6.16 -33.91
CA LYS A 245 16.90 -5.28 -34.58
C LYS A 245 18.02 -6.05 -35.27
N ILE A 246 18.14 -7.35 -35.00
CA ILE A 246 19.18 -8.20 -35.58
C ILE A 246 18.66 -8.77 -36.90
N PRO A 247 19.27 -8.42 -38.05
CA PRO A 247 18.82 -8.93 -39.34
C PRO A 247 19.00 -10.45 -39.42
N GLY A 248 18.09 -11.12 -40.12
CA GLY A 248 18.21 -12.54 -40.42
C GLY A 248 19.42 -12.83 -41.33
N PRO A 249 19.80 -14.11 -41.47
CA PRO A 249 20.96 -14.48 -42.29
C PRO A 249 20.71 -14.17 -43.77
N VAL A 250 21.71 -13.56 -44.42
CA VAL A 250 21.65 -13.20 -45.84
C VAL A 250 22.27 -14.30 -46.68
N PHE A 251 21.42 -15.01 -47.44
CA PHE A 251 21.84 -16.12 -48.30
C PHE A 251 22.06 -15.68 -49.75
N THR A 252 23.06 -16.28 -50.40
CA THR A 252 23.19 -16.26 -51.85
C THR A 252 22.09 -17.13 -52.48
N LYS A 253 21.87 -16.98 -53.79
CA LYS A 253 20.90 -17.82 -54.52
C LYS A 253 21.20 -19.31 -54.40
N LYS A 254 22.48 -19.70 -54.41
CA LYS A 254 22.90 -21.11 -54.29
C LYS A 254 22.63 -21.65 -52.89
N GLU A 255 22.97 -20.89 -51.86
CA GLU A 255 22.69 -21.24 -50.44
C GLU A 255 21.19 -21.37 -50.18
N ALA A 256 20.37 -20.44 -50.68
CA ALA A 256 18.92 -20.52 -50.52
C ALA A 256 18.32 -21.73 -51.26
N ALA A 257 18.84 -22.06 -52.45
CA ALA A 257 18.40 -23.20 -53.23
C ALA A 257 18.73 -24.53 -52.54
N ILE A 258 19.94 -24.69 -51.99
CA ILE A 258 20.31 -25.93 -51.30
C ILE A 258 19.56 -26.11 -49.97
N LEU A 259 19.34 -25.03 -49.21
CA LEU A 259 18.52 -25.09 -47.99
C LEU A 259 17.09 -25.57 -48.29
N LYS A 260 16.50 -25.07 -49.39
CA LYS A 260 15.17 -25.48 -49.83
C LYS A 260 15.16 -26.96 -50.26
N LYS A 261 16.14 -27.37 -51.09
CA LYS A 261 16.29 -28.75 -51.56
C LYS A 261 16.44 -29.73 -50.40
N VAL A 262 17.36 -29.47 -49.47
CA VAL A 262 17.56 -30.30 -48.27
C VAL A 262 16.27 -30.36 -47.44
N GLY A 263 15.59 -29.24 -47.24
CA GLY A 263 14.34 -29.20 -46.48
C GLY A 263 13.19 -29.98 -47.12
N GLU A 264 13.08 -29.99 -48.44
CA GLU A 264 12.09 -30.78 -49.19
C GLU A 264 12.43 -32.28 -49.16
N ASP A 265 13.70 -32.62 -49.39
CA ASP A 265 14.18 -34.00 -49.37
C ASP A 265 13.99 -34.63 -47.99
N GLN A 266 14.28 -33.90 -46.91
CA GLN A 266 14.07 -34.38 -45.55
C GLN A 266 12.59 -34.61 -45.21
N LYS A 267 11.66 -33.81 -45.75
CA LYS A 267 10.21 -34.03 -45.54
C LYS A 267 9.71 -35.32 -46.16
N SER A 268 10.37 -35.80 -47.22
CA SER A 268 10.02 -37.04 -47.91
C SER A 268 10.46 -38.31 -47.18
N LYS A 269 11.26 -38.21 -46.11
CA LYS A 269 11.86 -39.36 -45.42
C LYS A 269 11.05 -39.81 -44.20
N GLY A 270 10.90 -41.14 -44.06
CA GLY A 270 10.10 -41.76 -43.00
C GLY A 270 10.83 -41.91 -41.67
N THR A 271 12.17 -41.98 -41.71
CA THR A 271 13.02 -42.17 -40.54
C THR A 271 14.06 -41.05 -40.39
N ASP A 272 14.57 -40.88 -39.17
CA ASP A 272 15.63 -39.92 -38.91
C ASP A 272 16.95 -40.26 -39.57
N LYS A 273 17.28 -41.55 -39.65
CA LYS A 273 18.47 -42.01 -40.35
C LYS A 273 18.46 -41.53 -41.81
N GLU A 274 17.34 -41.74 -42.49
CA GLU A 274 17.16 -41.30 -43.88
C GLU A 274 17.18 -39.77 -44.03
N ARG A 275 16.63 -39.01 -43.07
CA ARG A 275 16.72 -37.54 -43.05
C ARG A 275 18.15 -37.04 -42.90
N ASN A 276 18.98 -37.79 -42.18
CA ASN A 276 20.38 -37.41 -41.92
C ASN A 276 21.25 -37.73 -43.10
N GLU A 277 20.96 -38.86 -43.74
CA GLU A 277 21.59 -39.27 -44.99
C GLU A 277 21.42 -38.19 -46.07
N VAL A 278 20.31 -37.43 -46.10
CA VAL A 278 20.17 -36.26 -47.00
C VAL A 278 21.30 -35.25 -46.80
N ILE A 279 21.71 -34.97 -45.56
CA ILE A 279 22.77 -34.00 -45.25
C ILE A 279 24.16 -34.65 -45.41
N THR A 280 24.35 -35.86 -44.86
CA THR A 280 25.67 -36.51 -44.89
C THR A 280 26.08 -36.97 -46.28
N ASN A 281 25.13 -37.14 -47.19
CA ASN A 281 25.38 -37.50 -48.59
C ASN A 281 25.54 -36.25 -49.50
N LEU A 282 25.45 -35.03 -48.96
CA LEU A 282 25.81 -33.84 -49.74
C LEU A 282 27.29 -33.90 -50.10
N THR A 283 27.61 -33.59 -51.36
CA THR A 283 28.99 -33.59 -51.88
C THR A 283 29.23 -32.39 -52.78
N GLY A 284 30.49 -31.95 -52.88
CA GLY A 284 30.89 -30.84 -53.74
C GLY A 284 30.18 -29.53 -53.39
N ASP A 285 29.84 -28.74 -54.41
CA ASP A 285 29.19 -27.44 -54.26
C ASP A 285 27.94 -27.47 -53.37
N ASP A 286 27.13 -28.54 -53.40
CA ASP A 286 25.94 -28.65 -52.56
C ASP A 286 26.30 -28.72 -51.07
N LYS A 287 27.38 -29.43 -50.71
CA LYS A 287 27.87 -29.49 -49.34
C LYS A 287 28.41 -28.14 -48.88
N ASP A 288 29.26 -27.52 -49.69
CA ASP A 288 29.92 -26.25 -49.36
C ASP A 288 28.90 -25.12 -49.17
N ASN A 289 27.89 -25.04 -50.04
CA ASN A 289 26.83 -24.05 -49.92
C ASN A 289 25.92 -24.32 -48.72
N PHE A 290 25.67 -25.58 -48.36
CA PHE A 290 24.90 -25.93 -47.16
C PHE A 290 25.66 -25.56 -45.89
N GLU A 291 26.93 -25.93 -45.78
CA GLU A 291 27.78 -25.60 -44.63
C GLU A 291 27.95 -24.08 -44.46
N SER A 292 28.15 -23.34 -45.56
CA SER A 292 28.18 -21.86 -45.55
C SER A 292 26.87 -21.26 -45.04
N ALA A 293 25.72 -21.77 -45.50
CA ALA A 293 24.42 -21.31 -45.04
C ALA A 293 24.21 -21.60 -43.54
N MET A 294 24.64 -22.77 -43.06
CA MET A 294 24.57 -23.12 -41.64
C MET A 294 25.48 -22.24 -40.77
N ALA A 295 26.66 -21.86 -41.26
CA ALA A 295 27.54 -20.92 -40.57
C ALA A 295 26.89 -19.53 -40.43
N LYS A 296 26.18 -19.04 -41.45
CA LYS A 296 25.42 -17.78 -41.37
C LYS A 296 24.27 -17.84 -40.37
N TYR A 297 23.56 -18.97 -40.30
CA TYR A 297 22.57 -19.19 -39.24
C TYR A 297 23.20 -19.17 -37.84
N ALA A 298 24.36 -19.82 -37.67
CA ALA A 298 25.07 -19.85 -36.40
C ALA A 298 25.53 -18.46 -35.96
N GLU A 299 26.00 -17.64 -36.90
CA GLU A 299 26.43 -16.25 -36.64
C GLU A 299 25.28 -15.37 -36.14
N VAL A 300 24.13 -15.40 -36.82
CA VAL A 300 22.93 -14.67 -36.35
C VAL A 300 22.50 -15.16 -34.98
N GLY A 301 22.53 -16.48 -34.75
CA GLY A 301 22.25 -17.07 -33.45
C GLY A 301 23.20 -16.58 -32.34
N ARG A 302 24.48 -16.39 -32.65
CA ARG A 302 25.47 -15.82 -31.72
C ARG A 302 25.12 -14.37 -31.38
N GLN A 303 24.86 -13.54 -32.38
CA GLN A 303 24.49 -12.13 -32.17
C GLN A 303 23.21 -11.99 -31.34
N GLN A 304 22.22 -12.85 -31.60
CA GLN A 304 20.98 -12.91 -30.83
C GLN A 304 21.23 -13.25 -29.35
N ARG A 305 22.10 -14.22 -29.06
CA ARG A 305 22.52 -14.55 -27.69
C ARG A 305 23.23 -13.39 -27.01
N GLU A 306 24.21 -12.80 -27.68
CA GLU A 306 24.98 -11.68 -27.13
C GLU A 306 24.07 -10.50 -26.76
N ALA A 307 23.11 -10.16 -27.63
CA ALA A 307 22.12 -9.13 -27.35
C ALA A 307 21.18 -9.50 -26.19
N ALA A 308 20.70 -10.75 -26.14
CA ALA A 308 19.81 -11.21 -25.08
C ALA A 308 20.52 -11.25 -23.71
N LEU A 309 21.76 -11.75 -23.68
CA LEU A 309 22.60 -11.81 -22.47
C LEU A 309 23.02 -10.42 -22.00
N ALA A 310 23.25 -9.47 -22.90
CA ALA A 310 23.53 -8.08 -22.51
C ALA A 310 22.36 -7.43 -21.75
N ILE A 311 21.13 -7.85 -22.02
CA ILE A 311 19.91 -7.35 -21.36
C ILE A 311 19.62 -8.10 -20.06
N VAL A 312 19.71 -9.43 -20.09
CA VAL A 312 19.43 -10.26 -18.91
C VAL A 312 20.56 -10.18 -17.87
N GLY A 313 21.80 -10.05 -18.31
CA GLY A 313 23.01 -10.19 -17.51
C GLY A 313 23.46 -11.65 -17.34
N THR A 314 24.59 -11.83 -16.65
CA THR A 314 25.15 -13.15 -16.30
C THR A 314 24.82 -13.60 -14.88
N SER A 315 24.21 -12.71 -14.08
CA SER A 315 23.82 -12.90 -12.67
C SER A 315 22.54 -12.12 -12.35
N PHE A 316 22.09 -12.16 -11.09
CA PHE A 316 20.90 -11.46 -10.62
C PHE A 316 20.81 -9.99 -11.06
N HIS A 317 19.68 -9.61 -11.66
CA HIS A 317 19.52 -8.30 -12.29
C HIS A 317 19.55 -7.18 -11.22
N PRO A 318 20.37 -6.12 -11.38
CA PRO A 318 20.56 -5.09 -10.36
C PRO A 318 19.26 -4.45 -9.84
N PHE A 319 18.24 -4.30 -10.69
CA PHE A 319 16.93 -3.78 -10.27
C PHE A 319 16.23 -4.65 -9.22
N VAL A 320 16.35 -5.97 -9.32
CA VAL A 320 15.72 -6.88 -8.35
C VAL A 320 16.41 -6.72 -7.00
N LYS A 321 17.74 -6.68 -7.01
CA LYS A 321 18.56 -6.50 -5.81
C LYS A 321 18.22 -5.17 -5.12
N LEU A 322 18.18 -4.07 -5.88
CA LEU A 322 17.81 -2.77 -5.34
C LEU A 322 16.35 -2.73 -4.83
N SER A 323 15.41 -3.43 -5.49
CA SER A 323 14.04 -3.56 -4.99
C SER A 323 13.95 -4.38 -3.70
N GLN A 324 14.77 -5.42 -3.54
CA GLN A 324 14.85 -6.19 -2.29
C GLN A 324 15.48 -5.36 -1.16
N GLU A 325 16.56 -4.62 -1.45
CA GLU A 325 17.17 -3.68 -0.52
C GLU A 325 16.15 -2.62 -0.07
N LEU A 326 15.32 -2.08 -0.98
CA LEU A 326 14.23 -1.16 -0.64
C LEU A 326 13.18 -1.82 0.28
N ASN A 327 12.76 -3.04 -0.05
CA ASN A 327 11.79 -3.76 0.78
C ASN A 327 12.34 -4.10 2.17
N ALA A 328 13.66 -4.29 2.30
CA ALA A 328 14.31 -4.57 3.58
C ALA A 328 14.29 -3.37 4.54
N ILE A 329 14.22 -2.14 4.01
CA ILE A 329 13.99 -0.91 4.80
C ILE A 329 12.60 -0.93 5.46
N LYS A 330 11.62 -1.63 4.85
CA LYS A 330 10.23 -1.75 5.32
C LYS A 330 9.55 -0.39 5.60
N PRO A 331 9.36 0.46 4.57
CA PRO A 331 8.78 1.80 4.74
C PRO A 331 7.42 1.81 5.46
N ASP A 332 6.57 0.80 5.25
CA ASP A 332 5.25 0.72 5.91
C ASP A 332 5.36 0.49 7.43
N GLN A 333 6.35 -0.29 7.87
CA GLN A 333 6.60 -0.52 9.30
C GLN A 333 7.16 0.73 9.95
N ILE A 334 8.10 1.41 9.27
CA ILE A 334 8.66 2.69 9.71
C ILE A 334 7.56 3.74 9.83
N ALA A 335 6.70 3.90 8.82
CA ALA A 335 5.59 4.85 8.86
C ALA A 335 4.68 4.59 10.08
N THR A 336 4.38 3.32 10.36
CA THR A 336 3.61 2.93 11.54
C THR A 336 4.33 3.27 12.86
N GLN A 337 5.65 3.08 12.93
CA GLN A 337 6.45 3.43 14.10
C GLN A 337 6.49 4.94 14.33
N ILE A 338 6.62 5.73 13.26
CA ILE A 338 6.61 7.20 13.32
C ILE A 338 5.29 7.69 13.92
N THR A 339 4.14 7.21 13.43
CA THR A 339 2.84 7.63 13.96
C THR A 339 2.65 7.22 15.43
N LYS A 340 3.18 6.06 15.83
CA LYS A 340 3.10 5.54 17.20
C LYS A 340 4.21 6.03 18.14
N ALA A 341 5.16 6.82 17.66
CA ALA A 341 6.26 7.32 18.46
C ALA A 341 5.75 8.06 19.69
N ILE A 342 6.47 7.94 20.81
CA ILE A 342 6.04 8.56 22.07
C ILE A 342 6.26 10.08 22.01
N SER A 343 7.27 10.54 21.27
CA SER A 343 7.61 11.95 21.13
C SER A 343 7.96 12.37 19.69
N ILE A 344 7.98 13.68 19.44
CA ILE A 344 8.38 14.26 18.16
C ILE A 344 9.88 14.01 17.89
N GLU A 345 10.72 14.00 18.92
CA GLU A 345 12.15 13.71 18.76
C GLU A 345 12.39 12.28 18.28
N GLU A 346 11.66 11.30 18.85
CA GLU A 346 11.72 9.91 18.41
C GLU A 346 11.24 9.77 16.96
N ALA A 347 10.11 10.39 16.62
CA ALA A 347 9.59 10.42 15.26
C ALA A 347 10.57 11.08 14.27
N THR A 348 11.27 12.13 14.70
CA THR A 348 12.25 12.87 13.89
C THR A 348 13.46 11.99 13.61
N ARG A 349 13.98 11.28 14.62
CA ARG A 349 15.09 10.33 14.44
C ARG A 349 14.70 9.22 13.47
N LEU A 350 13.54 8.58 13.67
CA LEU A 350 13.04 7.52 12.79
C LEU A 350 12.91 8.01 11.34
N LYS A 351 12.35 9.20 11.12
CA LYS A 351 12.27 9.83 9.80
C LYS A 351 13.67 10.02 9.21
N THR A 352 14.57 10.69 9.91
CA THR A 352 15.90 11.04 9.39
C THR A 352 16.71 9.80 9.03
N ASP A 353 16.77 8.82 9.93
CA ASP A 353 17.53 7.58 9.70
C ASP A 353 17.00 6.84 8.46
N SER A 354 15.67 6.75 8.33
CA SER A 354 15.02 6.05 7.21
C SER A 354 15.18 6.79 5.89
N LEU A 355 15.10 8.12 5.89
CA LEU A 355 15.34 8.93 4.69
C LEU A 355 16.80 8.86 4.24
N GLU A 356 17.75 8.75 5.17
CA GLU A 356 19.17 8.56 4.84
C GLU A 356 19.42 7.17 4.24
N GLU A 357 18.75 6.11 4.72
CA GLU A 357 18.81 4.79 4.08
C GLU A 357 18.25 4.82 2.65
N LEU A 358 17.10 5.50 2.44
CA LEU A 358 16.55 5.68 1.09
C LEU A 358 17.51 6.47 0.18
N ARG A 359 18.17 7.51 0.71
CA ARG A 359 19.15 8.31 -0.05
C ARG A 359 20.35 7.47 -0.49
N LYS A 360 20.91 6.65 0.42
CA LYS A 360 22.00 5.71 0.10
C LYS A 360 21.58 4.69 -0.96
N LEU A 361 20.32 4.27 -0.94
CA LEU A 361 19.80 3.33 -1.92
C LEU A 361 19.57 4.00 -3.29
N GLU A 362 19.09 5.24 -3.30
CA GLU A 362 18.93 6.07 -4.50
C GLU A 362 20.26 6.28 -5.23
N GLU A 363 21.37 6.47 -4.51
CA GLU A 363 22.71 6.58 -5.10
C GLU A 363 23.11 5.33 -5.91
N LYS A 364 22.62 4.14 -5.53
CA LYS A 364 22.91 2.88 -6.25
C LYS A 364 22.12 2.73 -7.55
N LYS A 365 21.14 3.62 -7.83
CA LYS A 365 20.35 3.62 -9.08
C LYS A 365 21.22 3.67 -10.34
N GLY A 366 22.41 4.27 -10.26
CA GLY A 366 23.37 4.32 -11.36
C GLY A 366 23.85 2.94 -11.86
N THR A 367 23.65 1.88 -11.07
CA THR A 367 23.99 0.49 -11.43
C THR A 367 22.97 -0.18 -12.37
N LEU A 368 21.84 0.50 -12.67
CA LEU A 368 20.79 -0.02 -13.53
C LEU A 368 21.13 0.15 -15.03
N PRO A 369 20.84 -0.86 -15.87
CA PRO A 369 21.35 -0.92 -17.24
C PRO A 369 20.66 0.03 -18.23
N ASN A 370 19.46 0.55 -17.94
CA ASN A 370 18.76 1.49 -18.82
C ASN A 370 17.99 2.56 -18.03
N GLU A 371 17.58 3.65 -18.70
CA GLU A 371 16.87 4.78 -18.08
C GLU A 371 15.47 4.40 -17.59
N GLU A 372 14.74 3.54 -18.30
CA GLU A 372 13.40 3.10 -17.89
C GLU A 372 13.42 2.41 -16.52
N PHE A 373 14.42 1.57 -16.26
CA PHE A 373 14.59 0.94 -14.95
C PHE A 373 15.00 1.94 -13.88
N LYS A 374 15.79 2.97 -14.22
CA LYS A 374 16.13 4.04 -13.28
C LYS A 374 14.89 4.82 -12.88
N GLU A 375 14.03 5.18 -13.84
CA GLU A 375 12.76 5.86 -13.58
C GLU A 375 11.81 5.02 -12.72
N LYS A 376 11.61 3.74 -13.06
CA LYS A 376 10.76 2.84 -12.25
C LYS A 376 11.30 2.65 -10.83
N PHE A 377 12.61 2.58 -10.66
CA PHE A 377 13.20 2.47 -9.33
C PHE A 377 13.04 3.78 -8.54
N GLN A 378 13.20 4.92 -9.21
CA GLN A 378 12.97 6.23 -8.60
C GLN A 378 11.53 6.37 -8.08
N GLN A 379 10.53 5.99 -8.88
CA GLN A 379 9.13 6.02 -8.46
C GLN A 379 8.90 5.27 -7.14
N LYS A 380 9.52 4.10 -6.96
CA LYS A 380 9.42 3.34 -5.71
C LYS A 380 10.11 4.02 -4.52
N ILE A 381 11.24 4.68 -4.75
CA ILE A 381 11.94 5.48 -3.73
C ILE A 381 11.05 6.67 -3.34
N ASP A 382 10.45 7.34 -4.30
CA ASP A 382 9.57 8.50 -4.08
C ASP A 382 8.31 8.08 -3.32
N GLU A 383 7.67 6.97 -3.69
CA GLU A 383 6.53 6.41 -2.94
C GLU A 383 6.90 6.10 -1.48
N ALA A 384 8.07 5.48 -1.24
CA ALA A 384 8.54 5.19 0.11
C ALA A 384 8.82 6.49 0.90
N ARG A 385 9.44 7.48 0.27
CA ARG A 385 9.72 8.81 0.85
C ARG A 385 8.42 9.51 1.25
N ILE A 386 7.45 9.57 0.33
CA ILE A 386 6.13 10.19 0.57
C ILE A 386 5.42 9.53 1.75
N LYS A 387 5.47 8.20 1.88
CA LYS A 387 4.86 7.49 3.01
C LYS A 387 5.49 7.91 4.35
N ILE A 388 6.82 7.94 4.42
CA ILE A 388 7.56 8.33 5.63
C ILE A 388 7.28 9.80 5.98
N GLU A 389 7.33 10.69 5.01
CA GLU A 389 7.08 12.12 5.21
C GLU A 389 5.64 12.40 5.62
N SER A 390 4.67 11.72 5.01
CA SER A 390 3.25 11.87 5.36
C SER A 390 2.97 11.39 6.79
N ALA A 391 3.53 10.24 7.18
CA ALA A 391 3.39 9.73 8.55
C ALA A 391 3.99 10.69 9.58
N PHE A 392 5.14 11.30 9.27
CA PHE A 392 5.74 12.32 10.12
C PHE A 392 4.88 13.59 10.17
N ALA A 393 4.34 14.06 9.04
CA ALA A 393 3.49 15.24 9.00
C ALA A 393 2.22 15.07 9.86
N THR A 394 1.63 13.87 9.88
CA THR A 394 0.53 13.54 10.80
C THR A 394 0.98 13.65 12.26
N LYS A 395 2.13 13.05 12.59
CA LYS A 395 2.67 13.04 13.95
C LYS A 395 3.01 14.45 14.45
N GLU A 396 3.63 15.26 13.58
CA GLU A 396 4.01 16.65 13.84
C GLU A 396 2.80 17.56 14.10
N ARG A 397 1.62 17.19 13.61
CA ARG A 397 0.38 17.95 13.80
C ARG A 397 -0.38 17.58 15.09
N GLU A 398 -0.12 16.42 15.69
CA GLU A 398 -0.83 15.96 16.91
C GLU A 398 -0.85 17.01 18.04
N PRO A 399 0.24 17.74 18.35
CA PRO A 399 0.23 18.77 19.38
C PRO A 399 -0.75 19.91 19.07
N LEU A 400 -0.82 20.35 17.80
CA LEU A 400 -1.78 21.38 17.38
C LEU A 400 -3.22 20.89 17.55
N ASP A 401 -3.51 19.67 17.08
CA ASP A 401 -4.85 19.10 17.17
C ASP A 401 -5.30 18.95 18.64
N ALA A 402 -4.36 18.69 19.57
CA ALA A 402 -4.64 18.66 21.01
C ALA A 402 -5.02 20.05 21.55
N LEU A 403 -4.26 21.10 21.21
CA LEU A 403 -4.56 22.47 21.63
C LEU A 403 -5.87 22.99 21.02
N ILE A 404 -6.17 22.66 19.76
CA ILE A 404 -7.44 23.00 19.13
C ILE A 404 -8.62 22.32 19.86
N ARG A 405 -8.45 21.08 20.35
CA ARG A 405 -9.48 20.43 21.18
C ARG A 405 -9.67 21.17 22.50
N GLU A 406 -8.59 21.55 23.19
CA GLU A 406 -8.67 22.37 24.41
C GLU A 406 -9.44 23.67 24.18
N LEU A 407 -9.23 24.36 23.05
CA LEU A 407 -9.99 25.57 22.67
C LEU A 407 -11.45 25.27 22.37
N ASN A 408 -11.76 24.19 21.65
CA ASN A 408 -13.13 23.82 21.30
C ASN A 408 -13.98 23.43 22.53
N ASP A 409 -13.34 23.01 23.63
CA ASP A 409 -14.03 22.71 24.89
C ASP A 409 -14.45 24.00 25.64
N ILE A 410 -13.92 25.16 25.26
CA ILE A 410 -14.31 26.47 25.79
C ILE A 410 -15.63 26.90 25.12
N LYS A 411 -16.61 27.27 25.93
CA LYS A 411 -17.97 27.62 25.48
C LYS A 411 -18.29 29.10 25.76
N PRO A 412 -18.03 30.02 24.82
CA PRO A 412 -18.38 31.43 24.94
C PRO A 412 -19.84 31.68 25.33
N GLU A 413 -20.75 30.85 24.84
CA GLU A 413 -22.19 30.94 25.11
C GLU A 413 -22.54 30.77 26.60
N ASP A 414 -21.65 30.20 27.42
CA ASP A 414 -21.86 30.08 28.86
C ASP A 414 -21.95 31.44 29.57
N ILE A 415 -21.38 32.51 28.99
CA ILE A 415 -21.48 33.90 29.49
C ILE A 415 -22.97 34.32 29.57
N ASN A 416 -23.79 33.89 28.61
CA ASN A 416 -25.19 34.30 28.55
C ASN A 416 -26.07 33.66 29.62
N LYS A 417 -25.59 32.56 30.23
CA LYS A 417 -26.34 31.81 31.25
C LYS A 417 -26.42 32.53 32.59
N PHE A 418 -25.66 33.61 32.77
CA PHE A 418 -25.68 34.39 34.00
C PHE A 418 -26.74 35.48 33.93
N GLY A 419 -27.62 35.51 34.94
CA GLY A 419 -28.68 36.52 35.05
C GLY A 419 -28.19 37.91 35.47
N THR A 420 -26.95 38.03 35.96
CA THR A 420 -26.33 39.28 36.41
C THR A 420 -25.11 39.61 35.54
N LEU A 421 -24.83 40.91 35.35
CA LEU A 421 -23.65 41.36 34.60
C LEU A 421 -22.35 40.95 35.31
N LYS A 422 -22.32 40.96 36.64
CA LYS A 422 -21.17 40.53 37.43
C LYS A 422 -20.80 39.07 37.13
N GLY A 423 -21.76 38.16 37.19
CA GLY A 423 -21.51 36.75 36.87
C GLY A 423 -21.09 36.51 35.42
N ALA A 424 -21.67 37.27 34.48
CA ALA A 424 -21.27 37.21 33.07
C ALA A 424 -19.81 37.68 32.87
N HIS A 425 -19.40 38.75 33.55
CA HIS A 425 -18.04 39.27 33.48
C HIS A 425 -17.02 38.31 34.12
N GLU A 426 -17.33 37.76 35.30
CA GLU A 426 -16.49 36.73 35.94
C GLU A 426 -16.29 35.51 35.01
N LYS A 427 -17.34 35.08 34.31
CA LYS A 427 -17.23 33.98 33.33
C LYS A 427 -16.40 34.34 32.10
N TYR A 428 -16.51 35.57 31.62
CA TYR A 428 -15.71 36.08 30.51
C TYR A 428 -14.21 36.08 30.86
N GLU A 429 -13.84 36.55 32.04
CA GLU A 429 -12.45 36.50 32.53
C GLU A 429 -11.95 35.05 32.69
N GLU A 430 -12.79 34.13 33.20
CA GLU A 430 -12.45 32.70 33.26
C GLU A 430 -12.14 32.12 31.86
N ILE A 431 -12.91 32.51 30.85
CA ILE A 431 -12.70 32.10 29.45
C ILE A 431 -11.41 32.69 28.90
N LEU A 432 -11.15 33.99 29.12
CA LEU A 432 -9.92 34.63 28.65
C LEU A 432 -8.68 33.98 29.26
N ASN A 433 -8.69 33.68 30.56
CA ASN A 433 -7.57 33.00 31.21
C ASN A 433 -7.29 31.62 30.59
N LYS A 434 -8.34 30.83 30.30
CA LYS A 434 -8.18 29.54 29.59
C LYS A 434 -7.61 29.69 28.19
N ILE A 435 -8.00 30.76 27.47
CA ILE A 435 -7.44 31.06 26.16
C ILE A 435 -5.96 31.41 26.28
N VAL A 436 -5.58 32.23 27.26
CA VAL A 436 -4.18 32.59 27.53
C VAL A 436 -3.34 31.36 27.89
N ASP A 437 -3.86 30.45 28.73
CA ASP A 437 -3.18 29.20 29.08
C ASP A 437 -2.87 28.34 27.83
N VAL A 438 -3.72 28.36 26.81
CA VAL A 438 -3.47 27.69 25.52
C VAL A 438 -2.50 28.48 24.65
N GLU A 439 -2.62 29.81 24.63
CA GLU A 439 -1.74 30.71 23.88
C GLU A 439 -0.27 30.59 24.36
N GLU A 440 -0.04 30.45 25.67
CA GLU A 440 1.30 30.22 26.23
C GLU A 440 1.95 28.91 25.75
N LYS A 441 1.13 27.89 25.43
CA LYS A 441 1.61 26.62 24.88
C LYS A 441 1.98 26.70 23.39
N GLN A 442 1.75 27.83 22.71
CA GLN A 442 2.07 28.02 21.29
C GLN A 442 3.55 27.73 20.98
N ASN A 443 4.47 28.07 21.89
CA ASN A 443 5.91 27.83 21.73
C ASN A 443 6.29 26.34 21.70
N THR A 444 5.37 25.43 22.04
CA THR A 444 5.57 23.98 21.91
C THR A 444 5.26 23.46 20.51
N LEU A 445 4.66 24.29 19.66
CA LEU A 445 4.34 23.97 18.27
C LEU A 445 5.44 24.45 17.32
N PRO A 446 5.65 23.75 16.19
CA PRO A 446 6.36 24.29 15.04
C PRO A 446 5.74 25.60 14.53
N ASP A 447 6.58 26.57 14.13
CA ASP A 447 6.18 27.91 13.66
C ASP A 447 5.08 27.90 12.59
N LYS A 448 5.11 26.92 11.69
CA LYS A 448 4.12 26.76 10.60
C LYS A 448 2.68 26.59 11.10
N PHE A 449 2.48 26.17 12.34
CA PHE A 449 1.17 25.97 12.96
C PHE A 449 0.72 27.14 13.84
N HIS A 450 1.60 28.11 14.12
CA HIS A 450 1.27 29.24 14.99
C HIS A 450 0.12 30.07 14.43
N GLY A 451 0.12 30.32 13.11
CA GLY A 451 -0.95 31.09 12.46
C GLY A 451 -2.32 30.42 12.58
N GLU A 452 -2.39 29.09 12.40
CA GLU A 452 -3.65 28.34 12.52
C GLU A 452 -4.20 28.36 13.96
N LEU A 453 -3.32 28.19 14.96
CA LEU A 453 -3.71 28.31 16.37
C LEU A 453 -4.20 29.74 16.70
N GLN A 454 -3.47 30.76 16.24
CA GLN A 454 -3.83 32.16 16.52
C GLN A 454 -5.19 32.52 15.94
N GLU A 455 -5.50 32.09 14.71
CA GLU A 455 -6.81 32.33 14.10
C GLU A 455 -7.95 31.78 14.96
N LYS A 456 -7.77 30.58 15.55
CA LYS A 456 -8.75 30.00 16.47
C LYS A 456 -8.87 30.75 17.78
N ILE A 457 -7.74 31.17 18.35
CA ILE A 457 -7.71 31.99 19.56
C ILE A 457 -8.48 33.30 19.34
N GLU A 458 -8.18 34.03 18.26
CA GLU A 458 -8.84 35.32 17.97
C GLU A 458 -10.34 35.15 17.70
N THR A 459 -10.73 34.10 16.97
CA THR A 459 -12.14 33.77 16.75
C THR A 459 -12.86 33.55 18.08
N LEU A 460 -12.25 32.82 19.01
CA LEU A 460 -12.85 32.51 20.29
C LEU A 460 -12.93 33.75 21.21
N LYS A 461 -11.88 34.59 21.24
CA LYS A 461 -11.87 35.89 21.94
C LYS A 461 -13.00 36.79 21.43
N GLN A 462 -13.17 36.90 20.11
CA GLN A 462 -14.22 37.71 19.50
C GLN A 462 -15.62 37.19 19.84
N GLN A 463 -15.82 35.87 19.82
CA GLN A 463 -17.08 35.25 20.23
C GLN A 463 -17.39 35.55 21.70
N ALA A 464 -16.44 35.37 22.61
CA ALA A 464 -16.61 35.66 24.03
C ALA A 464 -16.94 37.15 24.27
N GLY A 465 -16.23 38.06 23.61
CA GLY A 465 -16.50 39.50 23.70
C GLY A 465 -17.91 39.86 23.21
N SER A 466 -18.35 39.27 22.10
CA SER A 466 -19.69 39.49 21.56
C SER A 466 -20.80 39.05 22.54
N GLN A 467 -20.59 37.96 23.29
CA GLN A 467 -21.55 37.53 24.32
C GLN A 467 -21.58 38.50 25.52
N LEU A 468 -20.42 38.99 25.96
CA LEU A 468 -20.37 39.97 27.05
C LEU A 468 -21.00 41.31 26.64
N ASP A 469 -20.74 41.80 25.42
CA ASP A 469 -21.32 43.03 24.90
C ASP A 469 -22.86 42.98 24.85
N ALA A 470 -23.43 41.81 24.53
CA ALA A 470 -24.88 41.61 24.59
C ALA A 470 -25.41 41.83 26.02
N LYS A 471 -24.71 41.31 27.04
CA LYS A 471 -25.07 41.52 28.46
C LYS A 471 -24.89 42.97 28.91
N ILE A 472 -23.86 43.66 28.42
CA ILE A 472 -23.63 45.09 28.70
C ILE A 472 -24.81 45.93 28.20
N LYS A 473 -25.32 45.68 26.97
CA LYS A 473 -26.48 46.40 26.42
C LYS A 473 -27.75 46.24 27.27
N VAL A 474 -27.99 45.03 27.79
CA VAL A 474 -29.10 44.79 28.73
C VAL A 474 -28.91 45.60 29.99
N ARG A 475 -27.68 45.69 30.51
CA ARG A 475 -27.38 46.52 31.68
C ARG A 475 -27.58 48.01 31.42
N GLU A 476 -27.22 48.52 30.25
CA GLU A 476 -27.48 49.91 29.87
C GLU A 476 -28.97 50.24 29.92
N MET A 477 -29.82 49.33 29.42
CA MET A 477 -31.28 49.46 29.51
C MET A 477 -31.75 49.51 30.98
N VAL A 478 -31.17 48.68 31.85
CA VAL A 478 -31.43 48.70 33.29
C VAL A 478 -31.03 50.05 33.93
N GLU A 479 -29.92 50.66 33.50
CA GLU A 479 -29.48 51.97 33.98
C GLU A 479 -30.35 53.14 33.45
N GLN A 480 -30.92 53.01 32.25
CA GLN A 480 -31.95 53.93 31.76
C GLN A 480 -33.23 53.85 32.61
N ILE A 481 -33.65 52.64 32.99
CA ILE A 481 -34.78 52.43 33.93
C ILE A 481 -34.48 53.05 35.29
N ARG A 482 -33.25 52.93 35.81
CA ARG A 482 -32.82 53.62 37.03
C ARG A 482 -33.01 55.14 36.90
N SER A 483 -32.55 55.71 35.79
CA SER A 483 -32.66 57.15 35.53
C SER A 483 -34.12 57.60 35.48
N ALA A 484 -35.00 56.84 34.81
CA ALA A 484 -36.44 57.11 34.79
C ALA A 484 -37.05 57.09 36.20
N ALA A 485 -36.75 56.07 37.00
CA ALA A 485 -37.27 55.92 38.36
C ALA A 485 -36.83 57.07 39.27
N THR A 486 -35.55 57.44 39.23
CA THR A 486 -35.00 58.58 39.99
C THR A 486 -35.69 59.89 39.61
N ASN A 487 -35.77 60.19 38.30
CA ASN A 487 -36.38 61.43 37.81
C ASN A 487 -37.88 61.52 38.17
N TYR A 488 -38.59 60.39 38.09
CA TYR A 488 -40.01 60.32 38.48
C TYR A 488 -40.19 60.53 39.99
N LEU A 489 -39.36 59.91 40.82
CA LEU A 489 -39.41 60.09 42.28
C LEU A 489 -39.11 61.53 42.68
N GLU A 490 -38.09 62.15 42.09
CA GLU A 490 -37.73 63.55 42.33
C GLU A 490 -38.87 64.50 41.93
N TRP A 491 -39.41 64.35 40.72
CA TRP A 491 -40.54 65.15 40.28
C TRP A 491 -41.75 64.95 41.20
N SER A 492 -42.11 63.70 41.48
CA SER A 492 -43.30 63.38 42.25
C SER A 492 -43.20 63.95 43.65
N LYS A 493 -42.04 63.85 44.34
CA LYS A 493 -41.82 64.37 45.70
C LYS A 493 -42.21 65.85 45.82
N ASN A 494 -41.92 66.64 44.79
CA ASN A 494 -42.15 68.09 44.78
C ASN A 494 -43.54 68.49 44.27
N ASN A 495 -44.22 67.63 43.49
CA ASN A 495 -45.41 68.02 42.72
C ASN A 495 -46.66 67.16 43.00
N ALA A 496 -46.50 66.03 43.70
CA ALA A 496 -47.57 65.07 43.97
C ALA A 496 -47.80 64.83 45.47
N SER A 497 -47.46 65.79 46.34
CA SER A 497 -47.74 65.74 47.78
C SER A 497 -49.06 66.47 48.11
N GLY A 498 -50.14 65.71 48.27
CA GLY A 498 -51.45 66.22 48.73
C GLY A 498 -51.81 65.72 50.13
N PHE A 499 -52.43 66.59 50.95
CA PHE A 499 -52.91 66.29 52.31
C PHE A 499 -54.15 65.37 52.27
N ARG A 500 -54.30 64.57 53.34
CA ARG A 500 -55.26 63.46 53.54
C ARG A 500 -56.73 63.84 53.24
N PHE A 501 -57.49 62.86 52.72
CA PHE A 501 -58.94 62.81 52.42
C PHE A 501 -59.42 63.00 50.96
N SER A 502 -58.76 62.36 50.00
CA SER A 502 -59.46 61.78 48.84
C SER A 502 -58.85 60.41 48.51
N PHE A 503 -59.69 59.44 48.17
CA PHE A 503 -59.31 58.05 47.83
C PHE A 503 -58.51 57.93 46.51
N LEU A 504 -57.89 59.01 46.05
CA LEU A 504 -57.11 59.13 44.82
C LEU A 504 -55.86 59.97 45.09
N SER A 505 -54.91 59.43 45.87
CA SER A 505 -53.57 59.98 45.94
C SER A 505 -52.89 59.78 44.57
N HIS A 506 -53.02 60.77 43.68
CA HIS A 506 -52.37 60.77 42.38
C HIS A 506 -50.87 60.51 42.54
N GLY A 507 -50.40 59.34 42.09
CA GLY A 507 -48.98 59.00 42.01
C GLY A 507 -48.39 58.13 43.13
N SER A 508 -49.15 57.71 44.15
CA SER A 508 -48.62 56.83 45.22
C SER A 508 -48.10 55.49 44.68
N TYR A 509 -48.89 54.83 43.82
CA TYR A 509 -48.52 53.57 43.18
C TYR A 509 -47.28 53.72 42.28
N GLY A 510 -47.19 54.80 41.50
CA GLY A 510 -46.02 55.07 40.66
C GLY A 510 -44.73 55.25 41.47
N ARG A 511 -44.82 55.91 42.65
CA ARG A 511 -43.67 56.09 43.55
C ARG A 511 -43.21 54.76 44.14
N GLU A 512 -44.16 53.91 44.54
CA GLU A 512 -43.86 52.57 45.04
C GLU A 512 -43.14 51.71 43.98
N GLN A 513 -43.64 51.70 42.73
CA GLN A 513 -42.98 50.97 41.65
C GLN A 513 -41.60 51.54 41.29
N ALA A 514 -41.45 52.86 41.27
CA ALA A 514 -40.16 53.50 41.02
C ALA A 514 -39.14 53.17 42.12
N GLN A 515 -39.54 53.21 43.40
CA GLN A 515 -38.67 52.83 44.51
C GLN A 515 -38.30 51.34 44.45
N LYS A 516 -39.27 50.47 44.17
CA LYS A 516 -39.05 49.02 43.98
C LYS A 516 -38.01 48.75 42.89
N LEU A 517 -38.10 49.43 41.75
CA LEU A 517 -37.12 49.32 40.67
C LEU A 517 -35.73 49.78 41.12
N LEU A 518 -35.61 50.90 41.83
CA LEU A 518 -34.32 51.36 42.35
C LEU A 518 -33.70 50.35 43.33
N ASP A 519 -34.49 49.80 44.25
CA ASP A 519 -34.03 48.82 45.24
C ASP A 519 -33.54 47.55 44.55
N MET A 520 -34.28 47.05 43.57
CA MET A 520 -33.90 45.89 42.74
C MET A 520 -32.61 46.14 41.95
N ILE A 521 -32.47 47.32 41.36
CA ILE A 521 -31.31 47.70 40.55
C ILE A 521 -30.05 47.90 41.38
N ASN A 522 -30.18 48.41 42.62
CA ASN A 522 -29.08 48.61 43.55
C ASN A 522 -28.56 47.28 44.13
N ASN A 523 -29.42 46.26 44.19
CA ASN A 523 -29.00 44.91 44.52
C ASN A 523 -28.34 44.24 43.30
N GLN A 524 -27.01 44.05 43.37
CA GLN A 524 -26.20 43.47 42.29
C GLN A 524 -26.53 42.00 41.97
N ASP A 525 -27.19 41.30 42.90
CA ASP A 525 -27.58 39.90 42.74
C ASP A 525 -28.94 39.75 42.04
N THR A 526 -29.67 40.86 41.81
CA THR A 526 -30.95 40.81 41.11
C THR A 526 -30.73 40.49 39.62
N PRO A 527 -31.35 39.42 39.08
CA PRO A 527 -31.28 39.13 37.65
C PRO A 527 -31.85 40.28 36.82
N MET A 528 -31.17 40.66 35.74
CA MET A 528 -31.59 41.76 34.87
C MET A 528 -32.99 41.51 34.28
N ALA A 529 -33.31 40.26 33.92
CA ALA A 529 -34.64 39.87 33.47
C ALA A 529 -35.75 40.21 34.48
N ASN A 530 -35.49 40.08 35.79
CA ASN A 530 -36.48 40.41 36.82
C ASN A 530 -36.72 41.92 36.92
N ILE A 531 -35.66 42.72 36.77
CA ILE A 531 -35.76 44.19 36.70
C ILE A 531 -36.59 44.59 35.48
N LEU A 532 -36.30 44.02 34.31
CA LEU A 532 -37.06 44.28 33.09
C LEU A 532 -38.53 43.86 33.21
N LYS A 533 -38.83 42.70 33.84
CA LYS A 533 -40.21 42.25 34.11
C LYS A 533 -40.97 43.27 34.96
N VAL A 534 -40.37 43.75 36.05
CA VAL A 534 -41.02 44.77 36.91
C VAL A 534 -41.18 46.10 36.17
N ALA A 535 -40.23 46.49 35.32
CA ALA A 535 -40.37 47.67 34.48
C ALA A 535 -41.53 47.52 33.48
N ASN A 536 -41.68 46.36 32.85
CA ASN A 536 -42.76 46.04 31.91
C ASN A 536 -44.14 46.02 32.61
N GLU A 537 -44.24 45.40 33.78
CA GLU A 537 -45.43 45.44 34.64
C GLU A 537 -45.81 46.88 35.02
N THR A 538 -44.80 47.70 35.30
CA THR A 538 -44.97 49.12 35.62
C THR A 538 -45.52 49.91 34.44
N VAL A 539 -45.05 49.66 33.21
CA VAL A 539 -45.62 50.26 32.00
C VAL A 539 -47.09 49.89 31.89
N ASN A 540 -47.45 48.61 32.02
CA ASN A 540 -48.83 48.14 31.91
C ASN A 540 -49.77 48.81 32.93
N THR A 541 -49.35 48.85 34.20
CA THR A 541 -50.19 49.33 35.31
C THR A 541 -50.17 50.85 35.50
N SER A 542 -49.20 51.57 34.93
CA SER A 542 -49.15 53.03 34.99
C SER A 542 -50.25 53.68 34.15
N GLY A 543 -50.83 54.78 34.66
CA GLY A 543 -51.77 55.62 33.90
C GLY A 543 -51.11 56.36 32.73
N THR A 544 -51.88 57.10 31.93
CA THR A 544 -51.38 57.82 30.74
C THR A 544 -51.28 59.34 30.93
N ASN A 545 -51.43 59.84 32.15
CA ASN A 545 -51.39 61.27 32.45
C ASN A 545 -50.02 61.89 32.10
N LYS A 546 -49.97 63.23 32.00
CA LYS A 546 -48.79 63.96 31.50
C LYS A 546 -47.48 63.70 32.26
N ASN A 547 -47.55 63.26 33.52
CA ASN A 547 -46.39 62.93 34.35
C ASN A 547 -46.50 61.53 34.93
N SER A 548 -46.98 60.57 34.12
CA SER A 548 -47.09 59.16 34.52
C SER A 548 -45.72 58.50 34.43
N PHE A 549 -45.45 57.53 35.30
CA PHE A 549 -44.14 56.88 35.33
C PHE A 549 -43.79 56.18 34.01
N SER A 550 -44.78 55.63 33.30
CA SER A 550 -44.58 55.08 31.94
C SER A 550 -44.05 56.10 30.94
N ARG A 551 -44.37 57.38 31.05
CA ARG A 551 -43.79 58.44 30.19
C ARG A 551 -42.33 58.72 30.53
N TYR A 552 -41.96 58.63 31.81
CA TYR A 552 -40.54 58.74 32.22
C TYR A 552 -39.73 57.52 31.75
N LEU A 553 -40.32 56.32 31.78
CA LEU A 553 -39.72 55.12 31.21
C LEU A 553 -39.54 55.26 29.69
N HIS A 554 -40.54 55.78 28.98
CA HIS A 554 -40.44 56.11 27.56
C HIS A 554 -39.27 57.04 27.27
N ASP A 555 -39.26 58.23 27.88
CA ASP A 555 -38.25 59.26 27.62
C ASP A 555 -36.82 58.84 27.99
N ALA A 556 -36.65 57.81 28.85
CA ALA A 556 -35.35 57.28 29.22
C ALA A 556 -34.86 56.14 28.33
N LEU A 557 -35.77 55.31 27.82
CA LEU A 557 -35.47 54.16 26.97
C LEU A 557 -35.36 54.51 25.48
N HIS A 558 -35.91 55.66 25.08
CA HIS A 558 -35.80 56.22 23.75
C HIS A 558 -34.73 57.33 23.69
N ASP A 559 -34.07 57.47 22.53
CA ASP A 559 -32.89 58.33 22.36
C ASP A 559 -33.17 59.78 22.76
N LYS A 560 -32.16 60.49 23.29
CA LYS A 560 -32.27 61.91 23.70
C LYS A 560 -32.65 62.85 22.55
N LYS A 561 -32.57 62.37 21.30
CA LYS A 561 -32.97 63.08 20.07
C LYS A 561 -34.45 62.94 19.74
N GLU A 562 -35.16 62.01 20.37
CA GLU A 562 -36.60 61.90 20.24
C GLU A 562 -37.32 62.97 21.08
N GLU A 563 -38.50 63.34 20.61
CA GLU A 563 -39.34 64.34 21.28
C GLU A 563 -39.88 63.76 22.59
N LYS A 564 -39.50 64.38 23.71
CA LYS A 564 -39.91 63.95 25.06
C LYS A 564 -41.41 64.10 25.26
N ILE A 565 -42.03 63.14 25.93
CA ILE A 565 -43.49 63.11 26.15
C ILE A 565 -43.90 63.40 27.60
N VAL A 566 -42.95 63.46 28.53
CA VAL A 566 -43.20 63.91 29.91
C VAL A 566 -43.60 65.40 29.92
N GLY A 567 -44.63 65.75 30.69
CA GLY A 567 -45.14 67.11 30.83
C GLY A 567 -46.17 67.53 29.77
N GLU A 568 -46.21 66.84 28.63
CA GLU A 568 -47.08 67.20 27.50
C GLU A 568 -48.56 66.87 27.76
N ALA A 569 -49.42 67.88 27.60
CA ALA A 569 -50.86 67.77 27.85
C ALA A 569 -51.58 66.87 26.83
N SER A 570 -51.12 66.88 25.57
CA SER A 570 -51.64 66.07 24.47
C SER A 570 -50.48 65.47 23.68
N LEU A 571 -50.53 64.16 23.42
CA LEU A 571 -49.48 63.46 22.68
C LEU A 571 -49.68 63.60 21.16
N ALA A 572 -48.59 63.80 20.44
CA ALA A 572 -48.56 63.70 18.98
C ALA A 572 -49.04 62.30 18.53
N GLN A 573 -49.61 62.20 17.32
CA GLN A 573 -50.20 60.94 16.81
C GLN A 573 -49.22 59.75 16.87
N LYS A 574 -47.93 59.99 16.61
CA LYS A 574 -46.85 58.99 16.68
C LYS A 574 -46.64 58.39 18.09
N PHE A 575 -47.03 59.10 19.15
CA PHE A 575 -46.83 58.68 20.54
C PHE A 575 -48.11 58.19 21.22
N LYS A 576 -49.24 58.10 20.50
CA LYS A 576 -50.50 57.64 21.12
C LYS A 576 -50.42 56.21 21.65
N ASP A 577 -49.62 55.36 21.02
CA ASP A 577 -49.45 53.95 21.38
C ASP A 577 -48.11 53.64 22.09
N TYR A 578 -47.43 54.65 22.63
CA TYR A 578 -46.08 54.51 23.21
C TYR A 578 -45.96 53.40 24.27
N LYS A 579 -47.04 53.12 25.02
CA LYS A 579 -47.07 52.03 26.00
C LYS A 579 -46.94 50.66 25.33
N ASN A 580 -47.60 50.45 24.20
CA ASN A 580 -47.54 49.19 23.45
C ASN A 580 -46.13 48.98 22.87
N GLU A 581 -45.50 50.06 22.41
CA GLU A 581 -44.12 50.04 21.91
C GLU A 581 -43.12 49.70 23.00
N LEU A 582 -43.18 50.39 24.14
CA LEU A 582 -42.38 50.09 25.33
C LEU A 582 -42.57 48.64 25.80
N ASN A 583 -43.82 48.18 25.89
CA ASN A 583 -44.12 46.82 26.29
C ASN A 583 -43.50 45.80 25.33
N LYS A 584 -43.57 46.06 24.02
CA LYS A 584 -42.96 45.18 23.01
C LYS A 584 -41.44 45.15 23.13
N GLN A 585 -40.80 46.30 23.31
CA GLN A 585 -39.35 46.40 23.49
C GLN A 585 -38.89 45.64 24.74
N LEU A 586 -39.51 45.90 25.89
CA LEU A 586 -39.18 45.25 27.16
C LEU A 586 -39.48 43.74 27.12
N SER A 587 -40.63 43.33 26.57
CA SER A 587 -40.99 41.91 26.46
C SER A 587 -40.02 41.14 25.56
N THR A 588 -39.59 41.74 24.44
CA THR A 588 -38.58 41.13 23.56
C THR A 588 -37.27 40.89 24.30
N GLU A 589 -36.81 41.84 25.10
CA GLU A 589 -35.56 41.71 25.84
C GLU A 589 -35.68 40.78 27.05
N ILE A 590 -36.84 40.76 27.71
CA ILE A 590 -37.16 39.77 28.75
C ILE A 590 -37.11 38.36 28.17
N GLU A 591 -37.76 38.10 27.03
CA GLU A 591 -37.77 36.77 26.40
C GLU A 591 -36.36 36.29 26.06
N LYS A 592 -35.52 37.18 25.51
CA LYS A 592 -34.11 36.86 25.25
C LYS A 592 -33.35 36.53 26.52
N GLU A 593 -33.43 37.37 27.54
CA GLU A 593 -32.67 37.17 28.78
C GLU A 593 -33.16 35.97 29.57
N VAL A 594 -34.48 35.73 29.62
CA VAL A 594 -35.06 34.54 30.24
C VAL A 594 -34.60 33.30 29.50
N LYS A 595 -34.71 33.25 28.16
CA LYS A 595 -34.26 32.11 27.36
C LYS A 595 -32.77 31.84 27.53
N ASN A 596 -31.95 32.88 27.58
CA ASN A 596 -30.51 32.77 27.78
C ASN A 596 -30.15 32.21 29.16
N THR A 597 -30.95 32.52 30.19
CA THR A 597 -30.70 32.13 31.59
C THR A 597 -31.37 30.79 31.96
N GLU A 598 -32.51 30.44 31.35
CA GLU A 598 -33.29 29.21 31.62
C GLU A 598 -32.71 27.94 30.99
N ILE A 599 -31.65 28.04 30.18
CA ILE A 599 -30.86 26.87 29.73
C ILE A 599 -30.19 26.13 30.93
N ARG A 600 -30.46 26.55 32.17
CA ARG A 600 -29.96 25.96 33.42
C ARG A 600 -31.00 25.76 34.53
N MET A 601 -32.24 25.39 34.21
CA MET A 601 -33.07 24.62 35.15
C MET A 601 -33.24 23.18 34.68
#